data_AF-A5D9Q2-F1
#
_entry.id   AF-A5D9Q2-F1
#
_cell.length_a   1.000
_cell.length_b   1.000
_cell.length_c   1.000
_cell.angle_alpha   90.00
_cell.angle_beta   90.00
_cell.angle_gamma   90.00
#
_symmetry.space_group_name_H-M   'P 1'
#
loop_
_entity.id
_entity.type
_entity.pdbx_description
1 polymer ?
#
loop_
_entity_poly.entity_id
_entity_poly.type
_entity_poly.pdbx_seq_one_letter_code
_entity_poly.pdbx_strand_id
1 'polypeptide(L)'
;MMKYHKRAFSAIYRIVQLLFSIAALGVSAAGVHLMGSWEKGNFSIAVSALSCVYLISALTLYKYFTAIVALCCDIIGFVLWIISFALVTQVWSGADCSYDFSSSYYYYYIDFDWSKICHVYMVVIAFGAVNWVSYLGSIFCIARLTSRKDSSFLVMDVLSYADEPVNDIEAAVSLEAAPPANIVNDVSQPEETKLN
;
A
#
# COMPACT_ATOMS: atom_id res chain seq x y z
N MET A 1 14.67 -20.05 -4.10
CA MET A 1 13.31 -20.03 -4.71
C MET A 1 12.18 -19.52 -3.78
N MET A 2 12.15 -19.81 -2.48
CA MET A 2 11.03 -19.40 -1.59
C MET A 2 10.85 -17.88 -1.38
N LYS A 3 11.90 -17.05 -1.53
CA LYS A 3 11.81 -15.60 -1.31
C LYS A 3 10.94 -14.88 -2.36
N TYR A 4 11.07 -15.26 -3.62
CA TYR A 4 10.31 -14.67 -4.74
C TYR A 4 8.81 -14.95 -4.64
N HIS A 5 8.43 -16.13 -4.13
CA HIS A 5 7.02 -16.51 -3.95
C HIS A 5 6.29 -15.63 -2.93
N LYS A 6 6.95 -15.29 -1.82
CA LYS A 6 6.38 -14.44 -0.77
C LYS A 6 6.16 -13.00 -1.27
N ARG A 7 7.08 -12.50 -2.09
CA ARG A 7 6.99 -11.16 -2.70
C ARG A 7 5.87 -11.07 -3.73
N ALA A 8 5.81 -12.05 -4.63
CA ALA A 8 4.74 -12.12 -5.62
C ALA A 8 3.38 -12.21 -4.92
N PHE A 9 3.25 -13.04 -3.89
CA PHE A 9 2.02 -13.15 -3.11
C PHE A 9 1.63 -11.83 -2.42
N SER A 10 2.59 -11.13 -1.79
CA SER A 10 2.32 -9.84 -1.17
C SER A 10 1.91 -8.76 -2.18
N ALA A 11 2.56 -8.71 -3.35
CA ALA A 11 2.22 -7.79 -4.41
C ALA A 11 0.82 -8.07 -4.98
N ILE A 12 0.50 -9.35 -5.27
CA ILE A 12 -0.82 -9.77 -5.74
C ILE A 12 -1.90 -9.37 -4.72
N TYR A 13 -1.66 -9.62 -3.43
CA TYR A 13 -2.60 -9.24 -2.38
C TYR A 13 -2.87 -7.73 -2.36
N ARG A 14 -1.81 -6.90 -2.42
CA ARG A 14 -1.93 -5.44 -2.46
C ARG A 14 -2.62 -4.93 -3.73
N ILE A 15 -2.41 -5.57 -4.87
CA ILE A 15 -3.10 -5.25 -6.13
C ILE A 15 -4.60 -5.55 -6.00
N VAL A 16 -4.96 -6.71 -5.45
CA VAL A 16 -6.36 -7.07 -5.21
C VAL A 16 -7.02 -6.07 -4.25
N GLN A 17 -6.33 -5.70 -3.17
CA GLN A 17 -6.78 -4.69 -2.24
C GLN A 17 -6.98 -3.32 -2.92
N LEU A 18 -6.08 -2.94 -3.83
CA LEU A 18 -6.18 -1.71 -4.61
C LEU A 18 -7.41 -1.71 -5.52
N LEU A 19 -7.70 -2.84 -6.18
CA LEU A 19 -8.89 -2.97 -7.01
C LEU A 19 -10.18 -2.80 -6.19
N PHE A 20 -10.24 -3.38 -4.99
CA PHE A 20 -11.38 -3.19 -4.10
C PHE A 20 -11.50 -1.75 -3.58
N SER A 21 -10.39 -1.07 -3.32
CA SER A 21 -10.39 0.34 -2.94
C SER A 21 -10.84 1.25 -4.09
N ILE A 22 -10.43 0.97 -5.34
CA ILE A 22 -10.88 1.72 -6.53
C ILE A 22 -12.37 1.49 -6.78
N ALA A 23 -12.84 0.24 -6.67
CA ALA A 23 -14.25 -0.08 -6.81
C ALA A 23 -15.09 0.66 -5.76
N ALA A 24 -14.65 0.63 -4.49
CA ALA A 24 -15.31 1.36 -3.42
C ALA A 24 -15.32 2.87 -3.66
N LEU A 25 -14.22 3.45 -4.15
CA LEU A 25 -14.14 4.87 -4.51
C LEU A 25 -15.20 5.24 -5.55
N GLY A 26 -15.31 4.44 -6.62
CA GLY A 26 -16.26 4.67 -7.71
C GLY A 26 -17.72 4.57 -7.24
N VAL A 27 -18.05 3.54 -6.47
CA VAL A 27 -19.42 3.34 -5.97
C VAL A 27 -19.78 4.40 -4.93
N SER A 28 -18.87 4.78 -4.03
CA SER A 28 -19.12 5.85 -3.07
C SER A 28 -19.28 7.22 -3.75
N ALA A 29 -18.52 7.51 -4.80
CA ALA A 29 -18.70 8.71 -5.62
C ALA A 29 -20.06 8.74 -6.32
N ALA A 30 -20.50 7.61 -6.87
CA ALA A 30 -21.84 7.48 -7.45
C ALA A 30 -22.93 7.71 -6.39
N GLY A 31 -22.79 7.13 -5.19
CA GLY A 31 -23.73 7.32 -4.08
C GLY A 31 -23.87 8.78 -3.64
N VAL A 32 -22.75 9.51 -3.52
CA VAL A 32 -22.77 10.95 -3.18
C VAL A 32 -23.42 11.78 -4.28
N HIS A 33 -23.13 11.49 -5.54
CA HIS A 33 -23.72 12.20 -6.68
C HIS A 33 -25.23 12.04 -6.71
N LEU A 34 -25.73 10.83 -6.46
CA LEU A 34 -27.17 10.53 -6.46
C LEU A 34 -27.94 11.17 -5.30
N MET A 35 -27.32 11.42 -4.14
CA MET A 35 -28.00 12.04 -2.99
C MET A 35 -27.82 13.57 -2.89
N GLY A 36 -27.08 14.21 -3.80
CA GLY A 36 -26.94 15.66 -3.79
C GLY A 36 -26.15 16.21 -2.60
N SER A 37 -25.12 15.46 -2.15
CA SER A 37 -24.26 15.68 -0.97
C SER A 37 -24.65 14.79 0.23
N TRP A 38 -23.76 13.85 0.56
CA TRP A 38 -23.93 12.91 1.66
C TRP A 38 -22.62 12.78 2.44
N GLU A 39 -22.58 13.32 3.66
CA GLU A 39 -21.36 13.42 4.48
C GLU A 39 -20.69 12.06 4.73
N LYS A 40 -21.50 11.02 4.97
CA LYS A 40 -21.00 9.66 5.23
C LYS A 40 -20.41 9.03 3.96
N GLY A 41 -20.97 9.36 2.81
CA GLY A 41 -20.42 9.00 1.50
C GLY A 41 -19.12 9.76 1.20
N ASN A 42 -19.05 11.05 1.52
CA ASN A 42 -17.83 11.85 1.39
C ASN A 42 -16.69 11.28 2.25
N PHE A 43 -17.00 10.84 3.47
CA PHE A 43 -16.03 10.12 4.30
C PHE A 43 -15.57 8.82 3.64
N SER A 44 -16.49 8.02 3.11
CA SER A 44 -16.15 6.78 2.39
C SER A 44 -15.28 7.02 1.15
N ILE A 45 -15.54 8.11 0.40
CA ILE A 45 -14.69 8.55 -0.72
C ILE A 45 -13.29 8.89 -0.22
N ALA A 46 -13.17 9.67 0.86
CA ALA A 46 -11.88 10.05 1.42
C ALA A 46 -11.07 8.82 1.88
N VAL A 47 -11.71 7.88 2.58
CA VAL A 47 -11.06 6.63 3.01
C VAL A 47 -10.62 5.78 1.81
N SER A 48 -11.46 5.67 0.78
CA SER A 48 -11.13 4.93 -0.44
C SER A 48 -9.96 5.57 -1.20
N ALA A 49 -9.94 6.90 -1.31
CA ALA A 49 -8.87 7.65 -1.95
C ALA A 49 -7.55 7.51 -1.19
N LEU A 50 -7.56 7.66 0.13
CA LEU A 50 -6.38 7.44 0.98
C LEU A 50 -5.85 6.01 0.86
N SER A 51 -6.75 5.02 0.82
CA SER A 51 -6.39 3.61 0.60
C SER A 51 -5.72 3.41 -0.76
N CYS A 52 -6.25 4.01 -1.83
CA CYS A 52 -5.64 3.97 -3.15
C CYS A 52 -4.25 4.61 -3.16
N VAL A 53 -4.09 5.81 -2.58
CA VAL A 53 -2.79 6.51 -2.50
C VAL A 53 -1.78 5.66 -1.74
N TYR A 54 -2.17 5.10 -0.59
CA TYR A 54 -1.33 4.20 0.18
C TYR A 54 -0.90 2.98 -0.63
N LEU A 55 -1.84 2.27 -1.27
CA LEU A 55 -1.56 1.03 -1.98
C LEU A 55 -0.72 1.27 -3.24
N ILE A 56 -0.96 2.35 -3.98
CA ILE A 56 -0.13 2.78 -5.12
C ILE A 56 1.29 3.10 -4.62
N SER A 57 1.41 3.84 -3.51
CA SER A 57 2.71 4.18 -2.92
C SER A 57 3.45 2.93 -2.46
N ALA A 58 2.76 1.98 -1.82
CA ALA A 58 3.35 0.73 -1.37
C ALA A 58 3.83 -0.16 -2.53
N LEU A 59 3.14 -0.13 -3.68
CA LEU A 59 3.51 -0.88 -4.88
C LEU A 59 4.66 -0.22 -5.66
N THR A 60 4.68 1.12 -5.75
CA THR A 60 5.67 1.86 -6.55
C THR A 60 6.94 2.22 -5.77
N LEU A 61 6.81 2.55 -4.48
CA LEU A 61 7.89 2.95 -3.58
C LEU A 61 8.28 1.80 -2.64
N TYR A 62 8.22 0.56 -3.13
CA TYR A 62 8.45 -0.65 -2.35
C TYR A 62 9.81 -0.67 -1.62
N LYS A 63 10.81 0.06 -2.12
CA LYS A 63 12.14 0.19 -1.49
C LYS A 63 12.13 1.01 -0.19
N TYR A 64 11.16 1.90 -0.02
CA TYR A 64 11.04 2.80 1.13
C TYR A 64 10.00 2.29 2.15
N PHE A 65 9.13 1.37 1.73
CA PHE A 65 8.08 0.81 2.56
C PHE A 65 8.58 -0.36 3.42
N THR A 66 9.09 -0.05 4.60
CA THR A 66 9.47 -1.07 5.58
C THR A 66 8.24 -1.81 6.12
N ALA A 67 8.47 -2.97 6.73
CA ALA A 67 7.43 -3.79 7.36
C ALA A 67 6.59 -3.03 8.40
N ILE A 68 7.26 -2.20 9.20
CA ILE A 68 6.65 -1.43 10.27
C ILE A 68 5.77 -0.34 9.69
N VAL A 69 6.27 0.39 8.68
CA VAL A 69 5.49 1.44 8.01
C VAL A 69 4.25 0.85 7.35
N ALA A 70 4.41 -0.27 6.63
CA ALA A 70 3.28 -0.99 6.03
C ALA A 70 2.26 -1.45 7.09
N LEU A 71 2.71 -1.99 8.22
CA LEU A 71 1.84 -2.42 9.31
C LEU A 71 1.07 -1.23 9.92
N CYS A 72 1.74 -0.11 10.18
CA CYS A 72 1.09 1.10 10.69
C CYS A 72 0.04 1.62 9.71
N CYS A 73 0.37 1.70 8.42
CA CYS A 73 -0.58 2.09 7.38
C CYS A 73 -1.76 1.12 7.28
N ASP A 74 -1.53 -0.18 7.39
CA ASP A 74 -2.59 -1.18 7.35
C ASP A 74 -3.52 -1.08 8.57
N ILE A 75 -2.99 -0.78 9.76
CA ILE A 75 -3.79 -0.51 10.97
C ILE A 75 -4.63 0.75 10.80
N ILE A 76 -4.05 1.83 10.28
CA ILE A 76 -4.79 3.08 10.01
C ILE A 76 -5.90 2.81 9.00
N GLY A 77 -5.58 2.13 7.89
CA GLY A 77 -6.55 1.73 6.87
C GLY A 77 -7.68 0.88 7.46
N PHE A 78 -7.35 -0.12 8.28
CA PHE A 78 -8.31 -0.96 8.98
C PHE A 78 -9.30 -0.14 9.83
N VAL A 79 -8.78 0.76 10.67
CA VAL A 79 -9.62 1.61 11.54
C VAL A 79 -10.51 2.54 10.71
N LEU A 80 -9.96 3.17 9.67
CA LEU A 80 -10.72 4.05 8.78
C LEU A 80 -11.84 3.29 8.05
N TRP A 81 -11.56 2.08 7.57
CA TRP A 81 -12.56 1.24 6.93
C TRP A 81 -13.64 0.75 7.89
N ILE A 82 -13.30 0.43 9.15
CA ILE A 82 -14.30 0.11 10.18
C ILE A 82 -15.24 1.30 10.39
N ILE A 83 -14.68 2.50 10.58
CA ILE A 83 -15.47 3.72 10.81
C ILE A 83 -16.34 3.99 9.59
N SER A 84 -15.79 3.92 8.38
CA SER A 84 -16.55 4.10 7.14
C SER A 84 -17.68 3.08 7.03
N PHE A 85 -17.41 1.80 7.32
CA PHE A 85 -18.39 0.74 7.27
C PHE A 85 -19.53 0.97 8.27
N ALA A 86 -19.21 1.32 9.52
CA ALA A 86 -20.21 1.63 10.55
C ALA A 86 -21.06 2.86 10.17
N LEU A 87 -20.43 3.91 9.63
CA LEU A 87 -21.13 5.12 9.22
C LEU A 87 -22.10 4.88 8.07
N VAL A 88 -21.74 4.05 7.09
CA VAL A 88 -22.61 3.72 5.95
C VAL A 88 -23.73 2.78 6.40
N THR A 89 -23.43 1.76 7.20
CA THR A 89 -24.43 0.75 7.63
C THR A 89 -25.49 1.31 8.56
N GLN A 90 -25.18 2.28 9.42
CA GLN A 90 -26.19 2.89 10.32
C GLN A 90 -27.35 3.56 9.55
N VAL A 91 -27.14 3.96 8.29
CA VAL A 91 -28.16 4.65 7.49
C VAL A 91 -29.14 3.66 6.88
N TRP A 92 -28.70 2.43 6.64
CA TRP A 92 -29.42 1.45 5.82
C TRP A 92 -29.71 0.14 6.56
N SER A 93 -29.52 0.12 7.88
CA SER A 93 -29.90 -1.03 8.71
C SER A 93 -31.41 -1.25 8.62
N GLY A 94 -31.83 -2.33 7.95
CA GLY A 94 -33.24 -2.69 7.76
C GLY A 94 -33.89 -2.10 6.50
N ALA A 95 -33.12 -1.60 5.54
CA ALA A 95 -33.66 -1.14 4.26
C ALA A 95 -33.91 -2.31 3.30
N ASP A 96 -35.15 -2.45 2.83
CA ASP A 96 -35.52 -3.35 1.74
C ASP A 96 -35.48 -2.60 0.40
N CYS A 97 -34.50 -2.92 -0.46
CA CYS A 97 -34.35 -2.30 -1.79
C CYS A 97 -35.38 -2.79 -2.83
N SER A 98 -36.38 -3.57 -2.41
CA SER A 98 -37.42 -4.16 -3.26
C SER A 98 -38.64 -3.25 -3.46
N TYR A 99 -38.79 -2.20 -2.65
CA TYR A 99 -39.94 -1.29 -2.73
C TYR A 99 -39.61 -0.05 -3.56
N ASP A 100 -40.24 0.06 -4.72
CA ASP A 100 -40.43 1.36 -5.38
C ASP A 100 -41.29 2.21 -4.46
N PHE A 101 -40.70 3.23 -3.81
CA PHE A 101 -41.44 4.30 -3.14
C PHE A 101 -42.17 5.16 -4.19
N SER A 102 -43.14 4.60 -4.91
CA SER A 102 -43.91 5.32 -5.94
C SER A 102 -45.31 5.75 -5.47
N SER A 103 -45.82 5.25 -4.33
CA SER A 103 -47.27 5.29 -4.13
C SER A 103 -47.86 6.41 -3.26
N SER A 104 -47.11 7.31 -2.59
CA SER A 104 -47.78 8.30 -1.70
C SER A 104 -47.18 9.71 -1.56
N TYR A 105 -46.03 10.04 -2.17
CA TYR A 105 -45.47 11.40 -2.11
C TYR A 105 -45.30 12.00 -3.51
N TYR A 106 -46.42 12.10 -4.22
CA TYR A 106 -46.54 12.75 -5.52
C TYR A 106 -46.75 14.26 -5.36
N TYR A 107 -45.88 14.98 -4.64
CA TYR A 107 -45.97 16.44 -4.61
C TYR A 107 -44.58 17.05 -4.58
N TYR A 108 -44.18 17.51 -5.78
CA TYR A 108 -43.12 18.48 -6.03
C TYR A 108 -41.67 17.97 -5.98
N TYR A 109 -41.17 17.67 -7.19
CA TYR A 109 -39.76 17.63 -7.63
C TYR A 109 -38.97 16.31 -7.45
N ILE A 110 -38.66 15.74 -8.63
CA ILE A 110 -37.61 14.77 -8.98
C ILE A 110 -38.01 13.28 -8.83
N ASP A 111 -38.10 12.59 -9.98
CA ASP A 111 -38.05 11.13 -10.14
C ASP A 111 -36.77 10.57 -9.49
N PHE A 112 -36.77 10.45 -8.16
CA PHE A 112 -35.70 9.77 -7.44
C PHE A 112 -35.98 8.28 -7.43
N ASP A 113 -35.20 7.54 -8.21
CA ASP A 113 -35.22 6.08 -8.25
C ASP A 113 -34.58 5.51 -6.98
N TRP A 114 -35.38 5.45 -5.92
CA TRP A 114 -34.98 5.00 -4.58
C TRP A 114 -34.43 3.57 -4.57
N SER A 115 -34.90 2.71 -5.48
CA SER A 115 -34.39 1.34 -5.62
C SER A 115 -32.93 1.34 -6.08
N LYS A 116 -32.60 2.12 -7.13
CA LYS A 116 -31.22 2.27 -7.60
C LYS A 116 -30.30 2.84 -6.54
N ILE A 117 -30.76 3.87 -5.83
CA ILE A 117 -30.05 4.48 -4.71
C ILE A 117 -29.73 3.40 -3.68
N CYS A 118 -30.74 2.69 -3.15
CA CYS A 118 -30.58 1.62 -2.16
C CYS A 118 -29.57 0.55 -2.60
N HIS A 119 -29.64 0.09 -3.85
CA HIS A 119 -28.69 -0.88 -4.40
C HIS A 119 -27.25 -0.38 -4.37
N VAL A 120 -27.00 0.87 -4.75
CA VAL A 120 -25.67 1.47 -4.69
C VAL A 120 -25.12 1.44 -3.25
N TYR A 121 -25.93 1.74 -2.24
CA TYR A 121 -25.48 1.67 -0.83
C TYR A 121 -25.16 0.26 -0.37
N MET A 122 -25.96 -0.73 -0.75
CA MET A 122 -25.67 -2.13 -0.43
C MET A 122 -24.32 -2.56 -1.03
N VAL A 123 -24.01 -2.08 -2.22
CA VAL A 123 -22.70 -2.30 -2.86
C VAL A 123 -21.58 -1.55 -2.12
N VAL A 124 -21.79 -0.30 -1.67
CA VAL A 124 -20.81 0.43 -0.82
C VAL A 124 -20.54 -0.33 0.48
N ILE A 125 -21.58 -0.86 1.13
CA ILE A 125 -21.47 -1.67 2.36
C ILE A 125 -20.63 -2.92 2.10
N ALA A 126 -20.93 -3.64 1.02
CA ALA A 126 -20.20 -4.85 0.65
C ALA A 126 -18.71 -4.55 0.39
N PHE A 127 -18.40 -3.52 -0.39
CA PHE A 127 -17.01 -3.12 -0.62
C PHE A 127 -16.33 -2.59 0.65
N GLY A 128 -17.07 -1.91 1.53
CA GLY A 128 -16.56 -1.50 2.84
C GLY A 128 -16.16 -2.70 3.71
N ALA A 129 -16.99 -3.74 3.75
CA ALA A 129 -16.69 -4.98 4.46
C ALA A 129 -15.49 -5.72 3.85
N VAL A 130 -15.42 -5.82 2.52
CA VAL A 130 -14.30 -6.47 1.82
C VAL A 130 -12.98 -5.73 2.10
N ASN A 131 -12.97 -4.41 2.00
CA ASN A 131 -11.78 -3.63 2.31
C ASN A 131 -11.39 -3.79 3.78
N TRP A 132 -12.34 -3.71 4.71
CA TRP A 132 -12.10 -3.96 6.13
C TRP A 132 -11.43 -5.32 6.40
N VAL A 133 -11.99 -6.40 5.85
CA VAL A 133 -11.43 -7.75 5.99
C VAL A 133 -10.07 -7.88 5.32
N SER A 134 -9.86 -7.22 4.18
CA SER A 134 -8.55 -7.23 3.51
C SER A 134 -7.46 -6.55 4.32
N TYR A 135 -7.75 -5.41 4.97
CA TYR A 135 -6.79 -4.77 5.86
C TYR A 135 -6.48 -5.64 7.08
N LEU A 136 -7.50 -6.29 7.66
CA LEU A 136 -7.31 -7.25 8.76
C LEU A 136 -6.42 -8.43 8.35
N GLY A 137 -6.64 -8.99 7.16
CA GLY A 137 -5.82 -10.06 6.59
C GLY A 137 -4.38 -9.63 6.41
N SER A 138 -4.14 -8.42 5.87
CA SER A 138 -2.80 -7.86 5.72
C SER A 138 -2.07 -7.73 7.07
N ILE A 139 -2.75 -7.15 8.08
CA ILE A 139 -2.20 -6.99 9.44
C ILE A 139 -1.80 -8.34 10.02
N PHE A 140 -2.67 -9.34 9.94
CA PHE A 140 -2.38 -10.67 10.47
C PHE A 140 -1.20 -11.33 9.75
N CYS A 141 -1.14 -11.21 8.43
CA CYS A 141 -0.02 -11.72 7.64
C CYS A 141 1.31 -11.07 8.05
N ILE A 142 1.36 -9.74 8.15
CA ILE A 142 2.58 -9.03 8.54
C ILE A 142 2.96 -9.37 9.99
N ALA A 143 2.01 -9.33 10.92
CA ALA A 143 2.26 -9.65 12.33
C ALA A 143 2.77 -11.09 12.53
N ARG A 144 2.21 -12.07 11.81
CA ARG A 144 2.67 -13.48 11.87
C ARG A 144 4.06 -13.66 11.30
N LEU A 145 4.42 -12.90 10.26
CA LEU A 145 5.77 -12.92 9.69
C LEU A 145 6.79 -12.30 10.65
N THR A 146 6.40 -11.25 11.39
CA THR A 146 7.24 -10.60 12.40
C THR A 146 7.43 -11.46 13.66
N SER A 147 6.37 -12.13 14.13
CA SER A 147 6.41 -12.93 15.37
C SER A 147 7.23 -14.22 15.28
N ARG A 148 7.47 -14.78 14.08
CA ARG A 148 8.24 -16.02 13.89
C ARG A 148 9.76 -15.82 13.86
N LYS A 149 10.25 -14.58 13.95
CA LYS A 149 11.69 -14.27 13.98
C LYS A 149 12.05 -13.69 15.34
N ASP A 150 12.87 -14.41 16.10
CA ASP A 150 13.49 -13.92 17.33
C ASP A 150 14.18 -12.56 17.10
N SER A 151 13.72 -11.57 17.86
CA SER A 151 14.34 -10.35 18.43
C SER A 151 15.43 -9.52 17.72
N SER A 152 16.04 -9.90 16.60
CA SER A 152 17.13 -9.12 15.96
C SER A 152 16.80 -8.55 14.58
N PHE A 153 15.60 -8.79 14.05
CA PHE A 153 15.26 -8.51 12.64
C PHE A 153 14.22 -7.41 12.44
N LEU A 154 13.91 -6.60 13.46
CA LEU A 154 12.90 -5.52 13.39
C LEU A 154 13.23 -4.42 12.35
N VAL A 155 14.44 -4.43 11.78
CA VAL A 155 14.89 -3.46 10.76
C VAL A 155 14.78 -4.00 9.32
N MET A 156 14.68 -5.32 9.11
CA MET A 156 14.63 -5.87 7.75
C MET A 156 13.20 -6.16 7.31
N ASP A 157 12.54 -5.07 6.93
CA ASP A 157 12.07 -4.90 5.57
C ASP A 157 11.25 -6.08 4.97
N VAL A 158 9.93 -5.94 5.01
CA VAL A 158 8.99 -6.85 4.34
C VAL A 158 9.03 -6.66 2.80
N LEU A 159 9.84 -5.73 2.28
CA LEU A 159 10.22 -5.63 0.88
C LEU A 159 11.74 -5.83 0.60
N SER A 160 12.68 -5.61 1.53
CA SER A 160 14.10 -6.10 1.50
C SER A 160 14.28 -7.46 2.14
N TYR A 161 13.71 -8.44 1.46
CA TYR A 161 14.37 -9.73 1.40
C TYR A 161 14.99 -9.92 0.00
N ALA A 162 15.73 -8.89 -0.47
CA ALA A 162 16.59 -8.88 -1.66
C ALA A 162 17.96 -8.48 -1.17
N ASP A 163 18.95 -9.24 -1.61
CA ASP A 163 20.29 -8.81 -1.97
C ASP A 163 20.89 -7.74 -1.07
N GLU A 164 21.85 -8.17 -0.25
CA GLU A 164 23.07 -7.37 -0.13
C GLU A 164 23.44 -6.86 -1.54
N PRO A 165 23.48 -5.54 -1.79
CA PRO A 165 24.26 -5.08 -2.90
C PRO A 165 25.68 -5.55 -2.62
N VAL A 166 26.27 -6.32 -3.55
CA VAL A 166 27.73 -6.42 -3.63
C VAL A 166 28.23 -4.98 -3.58
N ASN A 167 29.04 -4.69 -2.57
CA ASN A 167 29.57 -3.37 -2.27
C ASN A 167 30.57 -2.97 -3.37
N ASP A 168 30.07 -2.63 -4.55
CA ASP A 168 30.91 -2.12 -5.64
C ASP A 168 31.19 -0.61 -5.51
N ILE A 169 30.62 0.05 -4.48
CA ILE A 169 30.88 1.47 -4.19
C ILE A 169 31.97 1.63 -3.11
N GLU A 170 32.18 0.66 -2.22
CA GLU A 170 33.30 0.70 -1.26
C GLU A 170 34.65 0.30 -1.88
N ALA A 171 34.64 -0.49 -2.96
CA ALA A 171 35.86 -0.78 -3.73
C ALA A 171 36.35 0.44 -4.55
N ALA A 172 35.47 1.37 -4.91
CA ALA A 172 35.84 2.57 -5.66
C ALA A 172 36.38 3.69 -4.76
N VAL A 173 35.98 3.75 -3.49
CA VAL A 173 36.46 4.79 -2.54
C VAL A 173 37.76 4.38 -1.83
N SER A 174 38.13 3.09 -1.87
CA SER A 174 39.39 2.59 -1.30
C SER A 174 40.61 2.77 -2.22
N LEU A 175 40.43 3.28 -3.44
CA LEU A 175 41.52 3.47 -4.42
C LEU A 175 42.11 4.89 -4.47
N GLU A 176 41.59 5.84 -3.68
CA GLU A 176 42.03 7.24 -3.68
C GLU A 176 42.48 7.71 -2.29
N ALA A 177 43.35 6.90 -1.66
CA ALA A 177 44.10 7.31 -0.47
C ALA A 177 45.46 6.60 -0.42
N ALA A 178 46.28 6.76 -1.46
CA ALA A 178 47.72 6.49 -1.39
C ALA A 178 48.47 7.84 -1.29
N PRO A 179 49.38 8.03 -0.31
CA PRO A 179 50.08 9.29 -0.09
C PRO A 179 51.13 9.56 -1.18
N PRO A 180 51.55 10.82 -1.40
CA PRO A 180 52.58 11.12 -2.39
C PRO A 180 53.91 10.51 -1.96
N ALA A 181 54.40 9.53 -2.72
CA ALA A 181 55.75 9.02 -2.62
C ALA A 181 56.71 10.00 -3.30
N ASN A 182 57.74 10.41 -2.55
CA ASN A 182 58.90 11.17 -2.99
C ASN A 182 59.50 10.60 -4.28
N ILE A 183 59.67 11.46 -5.29
CA ILE A 183 60.50 11.21 -6.47
C ILE A 183 61.75 12.08 -6.35
N VAL A 184 62.89 11.48 -6.04
CA VAL A 184 64.23 11.93 -6.48
C VAL A 184 65.07 10.66 -6.65
N ASN A 185 65.02 10.06 -7.84
CA ASN A 185 66.07 10.02 -8.87
C ASN A 185 67.29 9.13 -8.52
N ASP A 186 67.31 7.93 -9.11
CA ASP A 186 68.55 7.20 -9.39
C ASP A 186 68.57 6.86 -10.89
N VAL A 187 69.49 7.47 -11.62
CA VAL A 187 69.72 7.31 -13.06
C VAL A 187 71.22 7.13 -13.26
N SER A 188 71.64 5.89 -13.51
CA SER A 188 72.68 5.49 -14.49
C SER A 188 73.01 3.99 -14.26
N GLN A 189 72.45 3.06 -15.04
CA GLN A 189 73.01 2.47 -16.28
C GLN A 189 74.10 1.38 -16.08
N PRO A 190 74.24 0.44 -17.05
CA PRO A 190 74.41 -1.01 -16.78
C PRO A 190 75.85 -1.55 -16.91
N GLU A 191 75.97 -2.85 -16.61
CA GLU A 191 77.13 -3.75 -16.73
C GLU A 191 78.14 -3.45 -17.85
N GLU A 192 79.44 -3.52 -17.52
CA GLU A 192 80.43 -4.17 -18.39
C GLU A 192 81.51 -4.91 -17.59
N THR A 193 81.71 -6.18 -17.97
CA THR A 193 82.73 -7.11 -17.51
C THR A 193 84.00 -6.96 -18.34
N LYS A 194 85.18 -6.70 -17.73
CA LYS A 194 86.53 -6.97 -18.28
C LYS A 194 87.46 -7.30 -17.10
N LEU A 195 87.95 -8.53 -16.93
CA LEU A 195 89.11 -9.16 -17.56
C LEU A 195 90.45 -8.42 -17.35
N ASN A 196 91.06 -8.62 -16.17
CA ASN A 196 92.43 -9.13 -15.95
C ASN A 196 92.81 -9.02 -14.47
#